data_AF-A0A955NDC4-F1
#
_entry.id   AF-A0A955NDC4-F1
#
_cell.length_a   1.000
_cell.length_b   1.000
_cell.length_c   1.000
_cell.angle_alpha   90.00
_cell.angle_beta   90.00
_cell.angle_gamma   90.00
#
_symmetry.space_group_name_H-M   'P 1'
#
loop_
_entity.id
_entity.type
_entity.pdbx_description
1 polymer ?
#
loop_
_entity_poly.entity_id
_entity_poly.type
_entity_poly.pdbx_seq_one_letter_code
_entity_poly.pdbx_strand_id
1 'polypeptide(L)'
;QFLNEKLGFEGQRMGEFHVYEVSPGQYLALTPYADRDSEGEPNMVVGFDVGRIDDYFKQVTEKGVKAIDHLSEDLKALERPVYRQWGAREFAVQTPDGDILVFSRLP
;
A
#
# COMPACT_ATOMS: atom_id res chain seq x y z
N GLN A 1 5.42 -4.16 -11.83
CA GLN A 1 6.80 -3.81 -11.42
C GLN A 1 6.83 -3.06 -10.10
N PHE A 2 6.10 -1.95 -9.93
CA PHE A 2 6.05 -1.19 -8.67
C PHE A 2 5.80 -2.07 -7.42
N LEU A 3 4.74 -2.89 -7.41
CA LEU A 3 4.40 -3.74 -6.27
C LEU A 3 5.53 -4.71 -5.87
N ASN A 4 6.18 -5.36 -6.83
CA ASN A 4 7.30 -6.27 -6.54
C ASN A 4 8.58 -5.52 -6.15
N GLU A 5 9.01 -4.57 -6.99
CA GLU A 5 10.32 -3.92 -6.85
C GLU A 5 10.33 -2.93 -5.68
N LYS A 6 9.26 -2.15 -5.54
CA LYS A 6 9.17 -1.06 -4.56
C LYS A 6 8.55 -1.51 -3.25
N LEU A 7 7.47 -2.28 -3.29
CA LEU A 7 6.79 -2.74 -2.07
C LEU A 7 7.23 -4.14 -1.61
N GLY A 8 8.04 -4.84 -2.41
CA GLY A 8 8.58 -6.15 -2.03
C GLY A 8 7.55 -7.28 -2.10
N PHE A 9 6.42 -7.09 -2.76
CA PHE A 9 5.39 -8.13 -2.86
C PHE A 9 5.85 -9.27 -3.77
N GLU A 10 5.55 -10.50 -3.37
CA GLU A 10 5.74 -11.67 -4.21
C GLU A 10 4.45 -11.93 -4.98
N GLY A 11 4.55 -11.86 -6.31
CA GLY A 11 3.39 -11.93 -7.20
C GLY A 11 3.46 -13.16 -8.11
N GLN A 12 2.30 -13.78 -8.33
CA GLN A 12 2.12 -14.83 -9.32
C GLN A 12 0.88 -14.58 -10.17
N ARG A 13 0.87 -15.13 -11.38
CA ARG A 13 -0.30 -15.06 -12.25
C ARG A 13 -1.24 -16.23 -11.96
N MET A 14 -2.52 -15.94 -11.72
CA MET A 14 -3.56 -16.93 -11.50
C MET A 14 -4.72 -16.67 -12.46
N GLY A 15 -4.69 -17.36 -13.61
CA GLY A 15 -5.63 -17.11 -14.71
C GLY A 15 -5.47 -15.69 -15.26
N GLU A 16 -6.54 -14.90 -15.15
CA GLU A 16 -6.56 -13.51 -15.57
C GLU A 16 -6.01 -12.55 -14.51
N PHE A 17 -5.82 -12.99 -13.27
CA PHE A 17 -5.38 -12.11 -12.17
C PHE A 17 -3.87 -12.14 -11.98
N HIS A 18 -3.31 -11.01 -11.53
CA HIS A 18 -2.02 -10.97 -10.84
C HIS A 18 -2.30 -10.94 -9.34
N VAL A 19 -1.85 -11.97 -8.63
CA VAL A 19 -2.08 -12.15 -7.20
C VAL A 19 -0.76 -11.94 -6.47
N TYR A 20 -0.77 -11.05 -5.48
CA TYR A 20 0.38 -10.69 -4.67
C TYR A 20 0.12 -11.06 -3.22
N GLU A 21 1.03 -11.80 -2.58
CA GLU A 21 1.01 -11.93 -1.12
C GLU A 21 1.64 -10.67 -0.51
N VAL A 22 0.86 -9.96 0.30
CA VAL A 22 1.24 -8.67 0.91
C VAL A 22 1.81 -8.89 2.32
N SER A 23 1.26 -9.88 3.02
CA SER A 23 1.70 -10.38 4.31
C SER A 23 1.19 -11.82 4.46
N PRO A 24 1.70 -12.63 5.41
CA PRO A 24 1.28 -14.02 5.58
C PRO A 24 -0.25 -14.18 5.60
N GLY A 25 -0.81 -14.79 4.55
CA GLY A 25 -2.25 -15.03 4.43
C GLY A 25 -3.12 -13.84 3.97
N GLN A 26 -2.53 -12.69 3.62
CA GLN A 26 -3.24 -11.55 3.00
C GLN A 26 -2.78 -11.36 1.56
N TYR A 27 -3.73 -11.30 0.64
CA TYR A 27 -3.47 -11.26 -0.80
C TYR A 27 -4.15 -10.07 -1.48
N LEU A 28 -3.44 -9.44 -2.41
CA LEU A 28 -3.97 -8.45 -3.33
C LEU A 28 -4.09 -9.09 -4.72
N ALA A 29 -5.32 -9.21 -5.24
CA ALA A 29 -5.57 -9.71 -6.59
C ALA A 29 -5.98 -8.56 -7.50
N LEU A 30 -5.24 -8.36 -8.59
CA LEU A 30 -5.49 -7.30 -9.57
C LEU A 30 -5.85 -7.90 -10.92
N THR A 31 -6.88 -7.35 -11.57
CA THR A 31 -7.20 -7.64 -12.97
C THR A 31 -6.37 -6.75 -13.91
N PRO A 32 -6.01 -7.23 -15.12
CA PRO A 32 -5.25 -6.48 -16.11
C PRO A 32 -6.05 -5.38 -16.82
N TYR A 33 -7.37 -5.32 -16.61
CA TYR A 33 -8.26 -4.35 -17.23
C TYR A 33 -9.04 -3.57 -16.18
N ALA A 34 -8.91 -2.25 -16.24
CA ALA A 34 -10.08 -1.40 -16.37
C ALA A 34 -9.70 -0.31 -17.38
N ASP A 35 -10.58 -0.01 -18.33
CA ASP A 35 -10.54 1.29 -19.00
C ASP A 35 -10.68 2.32 -17.88
N ARG A 36 -9.57 2.94 -17.47
CA ARG A 36 -9.52 3.85 -16.32
C ARG A 36 -9.40 5.27 -16.84
N ASP A 37 -10.53 5.95 -16.91
CA ASP A 37 -10.58 7.41 -16.87
C ASP A 37 -10.38 7.84 -15.41
N SER A 38 -9.21 8.32 -15.02
CA SER A 38 -9.10 9.03 -13.74
C SER A 38 -8.13 10.21 -13.80
N GLU A 39 -8.66 11.34 -14.21
CA GLU A 39 -8.18 12.62 -13.71
C GLU A 39 -8.64 12.77 -12.24
N GLY A 40 -7.76 12.47 -11.29
CA GLY A 40 -7.72 13.17 -9.99
C GLY A 40 -8.16 12.44 -8.71
N GLU A 41 -8.92 11.34 -8.74
CA GLU A 41 -9.35 10.62 -7.52
C GLU A 41 -8.60 9.29 -7.30
N PRO A 42 -8.27 8.92 -6.04
CA PRO A 42 -7.67 7.62 -5.75
C PRO A 42 -8.65 6.50 -6.07
N ASN A 43 -8.26 5.63 -6.99
CA ASN A 43 -9.12 4.59 -7.56
C ASN A 43 -9.57 3.53 -6.52
N MET A 44 -8.80 3.33 -5.46
CA MET A 44 -9.07 2.34 -4.40
C MET A 44 -8.26 2.68 -3.14
N VAL A 45 -8.83 2.38 -1.96
CA VAL A 45 -8.08 2.38 -0.69
C VAL A 45 -8.18 0.98 -0.06
N VAL A 46 -7.06 0.30 0.13
CA VAL A 46 -7.01 -1.06 0.71
C VAL A 46 -6.06 -1.11 1.89
N GLY A 47 -6.51 -1.70 3.00
CA GLY A 47 -5.71 -1.89 4.21
C GLY A 47 -5.17 -3.30 4.36
N PHE A 48 -3.94 -3.40 4.86
CA PHE A 48 -3.26 -4.65 5.19
C PHE A 48 -2.70 -4.59 6.62
N ASP A 49 -2.74 -5.70 7.35
CA ASP A 49 -2.01 -5.84 8.62
C ASP A 49 -0.58 -6.34 8.33
N VAL A 50 0.42 -5.57 8.74
CA VAL A 50 1.84 -5.92 8.61
C VAL A 50 2.45 -6.09 9.99
N GLY A 51 3.02 -7.27 10.25
CA GLY A 51 3.50 -7.61 11.60
C GLY A 51 4.63 -6.70 12.13
N ARG A 52 5.52 -6.22 11.25
CA ARG A 52 6.66 -5.36 11.60
C ARG A 52 6.59 -4.03 10.85
N ILE A 53 5.72 -3.14 11.29
CA ILE A 53 5.42 -1.91 10.55
C ILE A 53 6.61 -0.96 10.41
N ASP A 54 7.46 -0.81 11.43
CA ASP A 54 8.64 0.06 11.34
C ASP A 54 9.67 -0.43 10.33
N ASP A 55 9.94 -1.74 10.35
CA ASP A 55 10.84 -2.40 9.40
C ASP A 55 10.30 -2.23 7.97
N TYR A 56 9.00 -2.44 7.79
CA TYR A 56 8.36 -2.32 6.49
C TYR A 56 8.33 -0.88 5.98
N PHE A 57 8.02 0.10 6.85
CA PHE A 57 8.11 1.52 6.52
C PHE A 57 9.51 1.91 6.05
N LYS A 58 10.54 1.47 6.78
CA LYS A 58 11.94 1.73 6.42
C LYS A 58 12.28 1.11 5.07
N GLN A 59 11.93 -0.15 4.83
CA GLN A 59 12.18 -0.82 3.56
C GLN A 59 11.54 -0.08 2.36
N VAL A 60 10.29 0.35 2.52
CA VAL A 60 9.54 1.06 1.47
C VAL A 60 10.15 2.43 1.19
N THR A 61 10.49 3.19 2.22
CA THR A 61 11.07 4.54 2.08
C THR A 61 12.51 4.53 1.56
N GLU A 62 13.34 3.55 1.94
CA GLU A 62 14.69 3.34 1.39
C GLU A 62 14.68 3.04 -0.12
N LYS A 63 13.58 2.48 -0.64
CA LYS A 63 13.37 2.25 -2.07
C LYS A 63 12.87 3.50 -2.82
N GLY A 64 12.81 4.64 -2.15
CA GLY A 64 12.38 5.93 -2.69
C GLY A 64 10.86 6.09 -2.80
N VAL A 65 10.08 5.25 -2.13
CA VAL A 65 8.61 5.38 -2.12
C VAL A 65 8.21 6.40 -1.05
N LYS A 66 7.35 7.35 -1.44
CA LYS A 66 6.79 8.33 -0.52
C LYS A 66 5.73 7.66 0.36
N ALA A 67 6.02 7.53 1.67
CA ALA A 67 5.00 7.21 2.65
C ALA A 67 4.12 8.44 2.93
N ILE A 68 2.82 8.25 3.02
CA ILE A 68 1.82 9.31 3.13
C ILE A 68 0.81 9.04 4.24
N ASP A 69 0.21 10.11 4.76
CA ASP A 69 -1.00 10.05 5.56
C ASP A 69 -2.23 10.10 4.65
N HIS A 70 -2.89 8.96 4.46
CA HIS A 70 -4.06 8.87 3.59
C HIS A 70 -5.32 9.58 4.13
N LEU A 71 -5.31 10.03 5.39
CA LEU A 71 -6.42 10.78 5.98
C LEU A 71 -6.20 12.30 5.91
N SER A 72 -5.00 12.73 5.52
CA SER A 72 -4.73 14.15 5.28
C SER A 72 -5.24 14.55 3.90
N GLU A 73 -5.84 15.75 3.79
CA GLU A 73 -6.38 16.27 2.52
C GLU A 73 -5.32 16.35 1.41
N ASP A 74 -4.06 16.56 1.78
CA ASP A 74 -2.93 16.76 0.86
C ASP A 74 -2.00 15.55 0.73
N LEU A 75 -2.40 14.38 1.26
CA LEU A 75 -1.57 13.17 1.30
C LEU A 75 -0.14 13.47 1.79
N LYS A 76 -0.09 14.14 2.96
CA LYS A 76 1.12 14.61 3.61
C LYS A 76 2.15 13.50 3.73
N ALA A 77 3.40 13.81 3.39
CA ALA A 77 4.52 12.89 3.58
C ALA A 77 4.72 12.54 5.05
N LEU A 78 5.00 11.27 5.33
CA LEU A 78 5.31 10.77 6.67
C LEU A 78 6.80 10.45 6.81
N GLU A 79 7.37 10.86 7.94
CA GLU A 79 8.74 10.48 8.34
C GLU A 79 8.75 9.19 9.19
N ARG A 80 7.58 8.76 9.67
CA ARG A 80 7.38 7.52 10.44
C ARG A 80 5.91 7.08 10.40
N PRO A 81 5.59 5.81 10.68
CA PRO A 81 4.20 5.37 10.87
C PRO A 81 3.53 6.14 12.00
N VAL A 82 2.27 6.54 11.78
CA VAL A 82 1.48 7.34 12.71
C VAL A 82 0.57 6.46 13.56
N TYR A 83 0.34 6.88 14.80
CA TYR A 83 -0.67 6.28 15.65
C TYR A 83 -2.04 6.87 15.34
N ARG A 84 -3.04 6.00 15.24
CA ARG A 84 -4.41 6.39 14.97
C ARG A 84 -5.26 6.31 16.23
N GLN A 85 -6.39 7.02 16.20
CA GLN A 85 -7.34 7.05 17.31
C GLN A 85 -7.93 5.67 17.66
N TRP A 86 -7.95 4.75 16.70
CA TRP A 86 -8.37 3.36 16.90
C TRP A 86 -7.23 2.44 17.38
N GLY A 87 -6.10 2.99 17.81
CA GLY A 87 -4.98 2.25 18.40
C GLY A 87 -4.03 1.59 17.41
N ALA A 88 -4.36 1.54 16.12
CA ALA A 88 -3.42 1.04 15.11
C ALA A 88 -2.26 2.01 14.91
N ARG A 89 -1.14 1.44 14.48
CA ARG A 89 -0.04 2.20 13.89
C ARG A 89 -0.04 1.97 12.39
N GLU A 90 0.05 3.00 11.57
CA GLU A 90 -0.06 2.85 10.11
C GLU A 90 0.71 3.88 9.29
N PHE A 91 0.94 3.57 8.02
CA PHE A 91 1.29 4.51 6.96
C PHE A 91 0.62 4.04 5.66
N ALA A 92 0.56 4.90 4.64
CA ALA A 92 0.08 4.50 3.33
C ALA A 92 1.08 4.85 2.23
N VAL A 93 0.89 4.25 1.05
CA VAL A 93 1.58 4.60 -0.19
C VAL A 93 0.55 4.76 -1.30
N GLN A 94 0.80 5.69 -2.21
CA GLN A 94 0.04 5.78 -3.45
C GLN A 94 0.77 5.01 -4.56
N THR A 95 0.06 4.14 -5.27
CA THR A 95 0.59 3.44 -6.45
C THR A 95 0.64 4.40 -7.63
N PRO A 96 1.40 4.08 -8.69
CA PRO A 96 1.38 4.85 -9.94
C PRO A 96 -0.02 4.95 -10.57
N ASP A 97 -0.88 3.97 -10.31
CA ASP A 97 -2.26 3.92 -10.79
C ASP A 97 -3.22 4.72 -9.89
N GLY A 98 -2.72 5.46 -8.90
CA GLY A 98 -3.51 6.29 -7.99
C GLY A 98 -4.14 5.56 -6.81
N ASP A 99 -4.03 4.23 -6.73
CA ASP A 99 -4.54 3.44 -5.60
C ASP A 99 -3.76 3.76 -4.31
N ILE A 100 -4.42 3.75 -3.16
CA ILE A 100 -3.81 3.92 -1.85
C ILE A 100 -3.77 2.56 -1.14
N LEU A 101 -2.56 2.13 -0.81
CA LEU A 101 -2.33 0.92 -0.01
C LEU A 101 -1.94 1.35 1.41
N VAL A 102 -2.76 0.99 2.39
CA VAL A 102 -2.57 1.29 3.80
C VAL A 102 -1.95 0.08 4.49
N PHE A 103 -0.83 0.29 5.16
CA PHE A 103 -0.16 -0.73 5.96
C PHE A 103 -0.30 -0.38 7.42
N SER A 104 -0.93 -1.26 8.17
CA SER A 104 -1.29 -1.04 9.57
C SER A 104 -0.76 -2.16 10.45
N ARG A 105 -0.64 -1.88 11.74
CA ARG A 105 -0.49 -2.90 12.78
C ARG A 105 -1.46 -2.58 13.90
N LEU A 106 -2.42 -3.48 14.11
CA LEU A 106 -3.29 -3.41 15.29
C LEU A 106 -2.49 -3.77 16.57
N PRO A 107 -2.92 -3.27 17.75
CA PRO A 107 -2.28 -3.56 19.04
C PRO A 107 -2.00 -5.04 19.29
#